data_AF-A0A936CLE5-F1
#
_entry.id   AF-A0A936CLE5-F1
#
_cell.length_a   1.000
_cell.length_b   1.000
_cell.length_c   1.000
_cell.angle_alpha   90.00
_cell.angle_beta   90.00
_cell.angle_gamma   90.00
#
_symmetry.space_group_name_H-M   'P 1'
#
loop_
_entity.id
_entity.type
_entity.pdbx_description
1 polymer ?
#
loop_
_entity_poly.entity_id
_entity_poly.type
_entity_poly.pdbx_seq_one_letter_code
_entity_poly.pdbx_strand_id
1 'polypeptide(L)' 'MGLKKYSEIAKLASETLKTDLHMAQKSLHQKKLDHAIKGLQNPNELNQLRREIAMIQTEIRKRELAN' A
#
# COMPACT_ATOMS: atom_id res chain seq x y z
N MET A 1 -8.86 -5.22 6.34
CA MET A 1 -7.55 -5.80 5.98
C MET A 1 -6.57 -5.25 7.01
N GLY A 2 -6.08 -6.09 7.93
CA GLY A 2 -5.16 -5.64 8.98
C GLY A 2 -3.80 -5.30 8.38
N LEU A 3 -3.10 -4.32 8.96
CA LEU A 3 -1.76 -3.90 8.54
C LEU A 3 -0.87 -5.13 8.29
N LYS A 4 -0.57 -5.43 7.02
CA LYS A 4 0.46 -6.41 6.67
C LYS A 4 1.72 -6.05 7.44
N LYS A 5 2.30 -7.02 8.16
CA LYS A 5 3.51 -6.75 8.94
C LYS A 5 4.65 -6.48 7.96
N TYR A 6 5.50 -5.50 8.26
CA TYR A 6 6.65 -5.18 7.41
C TYR A 6 7.56 -6.40 7.15
N SER A 7 7.63 -7.33 8.11
CA SER A 7 8.32 -8.62 7.97
C SER A 7 7.80 -9.52 6.84
N GLU A 8 6.51 -9.42 6.50
CA GLU A 8 5.91 -10.15 5.39
C GLU A 8 6.26 -9.48 4.07
N ILE A 9 6.23 -8.15 4.03
CA ILE A 9 6.61 -7.33 2.87
C ILE A 9 8.09 -7.56 2.50
N ALA A 10 8.97 -7.64 3.50
CA ALA A 10 10.40 -7.90 3.27
C ALA A 10 10.69 -9.29 2.66
N LYS A 11 9.83 -10.28 2.89
CA LYS A 11 9.99 -11.64 2.33
C LYS A 11 9.51 -11.78 0.88
N LEU A 12 8.80 -10.79 0.34
CA LEU A 12 8.27 -10.82 -1.01
C LEU A 12 9.34 -10.57 -2.06
N ALA A 13 9.16 -11.18 -3.24
CA ALA A 13 10.02 -10.98 -4.41
C ALA A 13 9.86 -9.56 -4.98
N SER A 14 10.91 -9.03 -5.62
CA SER A 14 10.93 -7.68 -6.18
C SER A 14 9.81 -7.42 -7.20
N GLU A 15 9.47 -8.41 -8.04
CA GLU A 15 8.33 -8.31 -8.97
C GLU A 15 6.99 -8.25 -8.25
N THR A 16 6.78 -9.12 -7.26
CA THR A 16 5.53 -9.16 -6.49
C THR A 16 5.29 -7.87 -5.68
N LEU A 17 6.36 -7.19 -5.24
CA LEU A 17 6.24 -5.89 -4.58
C LEU A 17 5.75 -4.80 -5.53
N LYS A 18 6.18 -4.81 -6.80
CA LYS A 18 5.72 -3.83 -7.81
C LYS A 18 4.25 -4.06 -8.18
N THR A 19 3.84 -5.32 -8.33
CA THR A 19 2.43 -5.65 -8.62
C THR A 19 1.53 -5.27 -7.44
N ASP A 20 1.93 -5.60 -6.21
CA ASP A 20 1.18 -5.24 -5.01
C ASP A 20 1.07 -3.73 -4.83
N LEU A 21 2.14 -2.98 -5.12
CA LEU A 21 2.13 -1.52 -5.08
C LEU A 21 1.11 -0.93 -6.04
N HIS A 22 1.09 -1.42 -7.30
CA HIS A 22 0.15 -0.93 -8.31
C HIS A 22 -1.30 -1.25 -7.93
N MET A 23 -1.57 -2.45 -7.41
CA MET A 23 -2.88 -2.83 -6.93
C MET A 23 -3.33 -1.97 -5.74
N ALA A 24 -2.45 -1.72 -4.77
CA ALA A 24 -2.73 -0.89 -3.60
C ALA A 24 -3.01 0.57 -4.00
N GLN A 25 -2.26 1.12 -4.95
CA GLN A 25 -2.51 2.47 -5.49
C GLN A 25 -3.87 2.57 -6.20
N LYS A 26 -4.23 1.56 -7.00
CA LYS A 26 -5.55 1.51 -7.65
C LYS A 26 -6.68 1.44 -6.63
N SER A 27 -6.51 0.62 -5.59
CA SER A 27 -7.47 0.51 -4.48
C SER A 27 -7.60 1.83 -3.71
N LEU A 28 -6.49 2.54 -3.47
CA LEU A 28 -6.51 3.88 -2.87
C LEU A 28 -7.32 4.86 -3.72
N HIS A 29 -7.09 4.86 -5.02
CA HIS A 29 -7.77 5.77 -5.93
C HIS A 29 -9.27 5.51 -5.95
N GLN A 30 -9.68 4.24 -6.04
CA GLN A 30 -11.09 3.86 -5.99
C GLN A 30 -11.75 4.24 -4.66
N LYS A 31 -11.11 3.92 -3.52
CA LYS A 31 -11.61 4.31 -2.19
C LYS A 31 -11.72 5.82 -2.01
N LYS A 32 -10.84 6.62 -2.62
CA LYS A 32 -10.95 8.09 -2.61
C LYS A 32 -12.15 8.59 -3.40
N LEU A 33 -12.47 7.96 -4.53
CA LEU A 33 -13.66 8.29 -5.30
C LEU A 33 -14.92 7.89 -4.54
N ASP A 34 -14.96 6.68 -4.00
CA ASP A 34 -16.06 6.19 -3.17
C ASP A 34 -16.28 7.09 -1.94
N HIS A 35 -15.19 7.57 -1.32
CA HIS A 35 -15.22 8.57 -0.25
C HIS A 35 -15.90 9.87 -0.66
N ALA A 36 -15.52 10.41 -1.82
CA ALA A 36 -16.05 11.67 -2.31
C ALA A 36 -17.54 11.56 -2.66
N ILE A 37 -17.99 10.39 -3.13
CA ILE A 37 -19.37 10.18 -3.59
C ILE A 37 -20.31 9.85 -2.44
N LYS A 38 -19.92 8.95 -1.52
CA LYS A 38 -20.81 8.41 -0.47
C LYS A 38 -20.44 8.82 0.95
N GLY A 39 -19.23 9.37 1.15
CA GLY A 39 -18.60 9.48 2.46
C GLY A 39 -18.11 8.11 2.95
N LEU A 40 -16.91 8.04 3.55
CA LEU A 40 -16.51 6.82 4.26
C LEU A 40 -17.13 6.83 5.64
N GLN A 41 -17.59 5.66 6.08
CA GLN A 41 -17.87 5.44 7.50
C GLN A 41 -16.60 5.53 8.36
N ASN A 42 -15.45 5.10 7.84
CA ASN A 42 -14.19 5.03 8.58
C ASN A 42 -13.00 5.67 7.83
N PRO A 43 -12.63 6.92 8.12
CA PRO A 43 -11.50 7.59 7.46
C PRO A 43 -10.15 6.89 7.70
N ASN A 44 -10.04 6.11 8.77
CA ASN A 44 -8.83 5.38 9.13
C ASN A 44 -8.42 4.31 8.10
N GLU A 45 -9.36 3.79 7.31
CA GLU A 45 -9.02 2.83 6.26
C GLU A 45 -8.13 3.43 5.18
N LEU A 46 -8.36 4.71 4.85
CA LEU A 46 -7.53 5.42 3.87
C LEU A 46 -6.10 5.59 4.41
N ASN A 47 -5.98 5.89 5.71
CA ASN A 47 -4.68 6.03 6.37
C ASN A 47 -3.92 4.71 6.44
N GLN A 48 -4.61 3.60 6.72
CA GLN A 48 -4.02 2.26 6.69
C GLN A 48 -3.48 1.92 5.30
N LEU A 49 -4.28 2.15 4.26
CA LEU A 49 -3.87 1.88 2.88
C LEU A 49 -2.67 2.74 2.44
N ARG A 50 -2.63 4.02 2.85
CA ARG A 50 -1.47 4.90 2.61
C ARG A 50 -0.22 4.38 3.31
N ARG A 51 -0.35 3.87 4.53
CA ARG A 51 0.77 3.31 5.29
C ARG A 51 1.31 2.03 4.64
N GLU A 52 0.44 1.18 4.12
CA GLU A 52 0.84 -0.01 3.36
C GLU A 52 1.63 0.35 2.10
N ILE A 53 1.14 1.32 1.32
CA ILE A 53 1.86 1.81 0.13
C ILE A 53 3.25 2.35 0.52
N ALA A 54 3.33 3.16 1.58
CA ALA A 54 4.60 3.70 2.05
C ALA A 54 5.59 2.59 2.47
N MET A 55 5.13 1.57 3.18
CA MET A 55 5.99 0.44 3.57
C MET A 55 6.56 -0.30 2.35
N ILE A 56 5.73 -0.55 1.33
CA ILE A 56 6.17 -1.21 0.08
C ILE A 56 7.19 -0.33 -0.66
N GLN A 57 6.92 0.97 -0.79
CA GLN A 57 7.85 1.92 -1.42
C GLN A 57 9.19 2.00 -0.71
N THR A 58 9.17 1.97 0.63
CA THR A 58 10.40 2.02 1.45
C THR A 58 11.26 0.78 1.20
N GLU A 59 10.65 -0.39 1.09
CA GLU A 59 11.35 -1.65 0.80
C GLU A 59 11.94 -1.66 -0.61
N ILE A 60 11.19 -1.19 -1.61
CA ILE A 60 11.70 -1.05 -2.99
C ILE A 60 12.91 -0.11 -3.00
N ARG A 61 12.79 1.07 -2.37
CA ARG A 61 13.87 2.05 -2.31
C ARG A 61 15.11 1.50 -1.58
N LYS A 62 14.91 0.74 -0.50
CA LYS A 62 16.00 0.09 0.24
C LYS A 62 16.75 -0.90 -0.63
N ARG A 63 16.06 -1.68 -1.47
CA ARG A 63 16.66 -2.62 -2.42
C ARG A 63 17.40 -1.90 -3.55
N GLU A 64 16.86 -0.79 -4.05
CA GLU A 64 17.53 0.05 -5.05
C GLU A 64 18.85 0.64 -4.54
N LEU A 65 18.93 1.02 -3.25
CA LEU A 65 20.13 1.61 -2.65
C LEU A 65 21.19 0.58 -2.24
N ALA A 66 20.82 -0.69 -2.12
CA ALA A 66 21.73 -1.78 -1.76
C ALA A 66 22.44 -2.40 -2.99
N ASN A 67 21.95 -2.08 -4.20
CA ASN A 67 22.58 -2.40 -5.49
C ASN A 67 23.42 -1.22 -5.97
#